data_AF-A0A3D0SWQ2-F1
#
_entry.id   AF-A0A3D0SWQ2-F1
#
_cell.length_a   1.000
_cell.length_b   1.000
_cell.length_c   1.000
_cell.angle_alpha   90.00
_cell.angle_beta   90.00
_cell.angle_gamma   90.00
#
_symmetry.space_group_name_H-M   'P 1'
#
loop_
_entity.id
_entity.type
_entity.pdbx_description
1 polymer ?
#
loop_
_entity_poly.entity_id
_entity_poly.type
_entity_poly.pdbx_seq_one_letter_code
_entity_poly.pdbx_strand_id
1 'polypeptide(L)' 'MHESKYTDLAPIKHRKEFGQFFTPNNIADLMISWIIKDHPKSILDPAFGLGRFFDSLLKINKLRIY' A
#
# COMPACT_ATOMS: atom_id res chain seq x y z
N MET A 1 -3.12 -11.39 -3.19
CA MET A 1 -2.74 -11.38 -4.63
C MET A 1 -1.57 -10.41 -4.76
N HIS A 2 -0.53 -10.70 -5.54
CA HIS A 2 0.58 -9.76 -5.77
C HIS A 2 0.28 -8.87 -6.98
N GLU A 3 0.87 -7.67 -7.01
CA GLU A 3 0.74 -6.68 -8.10
C GLU A 3 0.94 -7.30 -9.49
N SER A 4 1.96 -8.15 -9.66
CA SER A 4 2.23 -8.84 -10.93
C SER A 4 1.02 -9.65 -11.40
N LYS A 5 0.50 -10.53 -10.54
CA LYS A 5 -0.67 -11.36 -10.85
C LYS A 5 -1.92 -10.53 -11.13
N TYR A 6 -2.09 -9.40 -10.46
CA TYR A 6 -3.20 -8.48 -10.75
C TYR A 6 -3.04 -7.81 -12.12
N THR A 7 -1.82 -7.36 -12.43
CA THR A 7 -1.47 -6.70 -13.68
C THR A 7 -1.64 -7.64 -14.88
N ASP A 8 -1.43 -8.94 -14.68
CA ASP A 8 -1.67 -9.97 -15.71
C ASP A 8 -3.17 -10.20 -15.98
N LEU A 9 -4.01 -10.09 -14.95
CA LEU A 9 -5.45 -10.38 -15.05
C LEU A 9 -6.29 -9.16 -15.43
N ALA A 10 -5.89 -7.95 -15.04
CA ALA A 10 -6.64 -6.72 -15.26
C ALA A 10 -6.08 -5.98 -16.49
N PRO A 11 -6.81 -5.84 -17.61
CA PRO A 11 -6.30 -5.14 -18.79
C PRO A 11 -5.96 -3.67 -18.53
N ILE A 12 -5.00 -3.10 -19.27
CA ILE A 12 -4.56 -1.70 -19.10
C ILE A 12 -5.71 -0.69 -19.21
N LYS A 13 -6.71 -0.93 -20.06
CA LYS A 13 -7.89 -0.06 -20.20
C LYS A 13 -8.68 0.00 -18.88
N HIS A 14 -8.94 -1.15 -18.27
CA HIS A 14 -9.64 -1.25 -16.97
C HIS A 14 -8.84 -0.55 -15.87
N ARG A 15 -7.53 -0.78 -15.79
CA ARG A 15 -6.68 -0.13 -14.78
C ARG A 15 -6.68 1.39 -14.90
N LYS A 16 -6.69 1.92 -16.12
CA LYS A 16 -6.81 3.37 -16.37
C LYS A 16 -8.17 3.92 -15.97
N GLU A 17 -9.24 3.22 -16.30
CA GLU A 17 -10.62 3.63 -16.00
C GLU A 17 -10.87 3.73 -14.49
N PHE A 18 -10.34 2.79 -13.71
CA PHE A 18 -10.56 2.71 -12.26
C PHE A 18 -9.37 3.21 -11.41
N GLY A 19 -8.32 3.75 -12.03
CA GLY A 19 -7.13 4.23 -11.31
C GLY A 19 -6.35 3.15 -10.55
N GLN A 20 -6.39 1.90 -11.03
CA GLN A 20 -5.80 0.75 -10.34
C GLN A 20 -4.30 0.62 -10.65
N PHE A 21 -3.51 1.51 -10.06
CA PHE A 21 -2.04 1.50 -10.13
C PHE A 21 -1.45 1.37 -8.74
N PHE A 22 -0.39 0.57 -8.61
CA PHE A 22 0.24 0.33 -7.34
C PHE A 22 1.21 1.46 -6.98
N THR A 23 1.20 1.82 -5.70
CA THR A 23 2.22 2.70 -5.13
C THR A 23 3.54 1.94 -5.03
N PRO A 24 4.66 2.47 -5.57
CA PRO A 24 5.97 1.84 -5.41
C PRO A 24 6.37 1.65 -3.94
N ASN A 25 7.11 0.59 -3.64
CA ASN A 25 7.43 0.19 -2.26
C ASN A 25 8.09 1.31 -1.44
N ASN A 26 9.07 2.01 -2.01
CA ASN A 26 9.78 3.10 -1.35
C ASN A 26 8.87 4.29 -1.05
N ILE A 27 7.89 4.56 -1.91
CA ILE A 27 6.91 5.62 -1.69
C ILE A 27 5.91 5.21 -0.60
N ALA A 28 5.47 3.95 -0.60
CA ALA A 28 4.60 3.43 0.45
C ALA A 28 5.29 3.48 1.83
N ASP A 29 6.56 3.06 1.91
CA ASP A 29 7.37 3.13 3.13
C ASP A 29 7.54 4.58 3.62
N LEU A 30 7.80 5.52 2.71
CA LEU A 30 7.87 6.95 3.04
C LEU A 30 6.55 7.46 3.61
N MET A 31 5.42 7.23 2.92
CA MET A 31 4.10 7.72 3.33
C MET A 31 3.68 7.16 4.68
N ILE A 32 3.86 5.85 4.90
CA ILE A 32 3.52 5.22 6.18
C ILE A 32 4.42 5.74 7.30
N SER A 33 5.73 5.88 7.07
CA SER A 33 6.64 6.40 8.09
C SER A 33 6.25 7.80 8.56
N TRP A 34 5.69 8.62 7.66
CA TRP A 34 5.17 9.93 7.99
C TRP A 34 3.88 9.83 8.83
N ILE A 35 2.90 9.03 8.38
CA ILE A 35 1.59 8.89 9.06
C ILE A 35 1.73 8.34 10.49
N ILE A 36 2.57 7.33 10.71
CA ILE A 36 2.69 6.68 12.02
C ILE A 36 3.48 7.49 13.05
N LYS A 37 4.13 8.59 12.64
CA LYS A 37 4.92 9.46 13.52
C LYS A 37 4.08 10.05 14.64
N ASP A 38 2.81 10.33 14.36
CA ASP A 38 1.89 10.96 15.31
C ASP A 38 1.09 9.94 16.14
N HIS A 39 1.50 8.66 16.13
CA HIS A 39 0.88 7.57 16.90
C HIS A 39 -0.66 7.51 16.79
N PRO A 40 -1.22 7.48 15.57
CA PRO A 40 -2.67 7.46 15.39
C PRO A 40 -3.27 6.19 15.99
N LYS A 41 -4.45 6.32 16.62
CA LYS A 41 -5.20 5.17 17.17
C LYS A 41 -5.82 4.31 16.07
N SER A 42 -6.13 4.91 14.92
CA SER A 42 -6.70 4.24 13.75
C SER A 42 -6.21 4.88 12.46
N ILE A 43 -6.12 4.08 11.40
CA ILE A 43 -5.74 4.52 10.04
C ILE A 43 -6.81 4.01 9.08
N LEU A 44 -7.26 4.87 8.17
CA LEU A 44 -8.23 4.55 7.12
C LEU A 44 -7.56 4.63 5.75
N ASP A 45 -7.74 3.60 4.92
CA ASP A 45 -7.31 3.57 3.52
C ASP A 45 -8.52 3.25 2.61
N PRO A 46 -9.22 4.28 2.11
CA PRO A 46 -10.50 4.11 1.39
C PRO A 46 -10.34 3.52 -0.01
N ALA A 47 -9.12 3.42 -0.54
CA ALA A 47 -8.81 2.83 -1.85
C ALA A 47 -7.77 1.73 -1.71
N PHE A 48 -8.00 0.84 -0.73
CA PHE A 48 -7.03 -0.12 -0.22
C PHE A 48 -6.32 -0.99 -1.26
N GLY A 49 -6.97 -1.25 -2.41
CA GLY A 49 -6.43 -2.09 -3.47
C GLY A 49 -6.03 -3.46 -2.93
N LEU A 50 -4.77 -3.85 -3.09
CA LEU A 50 -4.22 -5.09 -2.51
C LEU A 50 -3.47 -4.86 -1.19
N GLY A 51 -3.54 -3.66 -0.60
CA GLY A 51 -3.02 -3.38 0.74
C GLY A 51 -1.55 -2.93 0.80
N ARG A 52 -1.03 -2.24 -0.23
CA ARG A 52 0.38 -1.81 -0.30
C ARG A 52 0.85 -1.00 0.92
N PHE A 53 -0.02 -0.15 1.46
CA PHE A 53 0.26 0.64 2.67
C PHE A 53 0.19 -0.21 3.95
N PHE A 54 -0.71 -1.19 4.01
CA PHE A 54 -0.79 -2.13 5.13
C PHE A 54 0.45 -3.02 5.21
N ASP A 55 0.94 -3.53 4.08
CA ASP A 55 2.18 -4.31 4.02
C ASP A 55 3.38 -3.49 4.52
N SER A 56 3.44 -2.22 4.13
CA SER A 56 4.48 -1.28 4.59
C SER A 56 4.41 -1.03 6.10
N LEU A 57 3.19 -0.84 6.65
CA LEU A 57 2.97 -0.71 8.09
C LEU A 57 3.44 -1.95 8.86
N LEU A 58 3.07 -3.15 8.40
CA LEU A 58 3.51 -4.40 9.04
C LEU A 58 5.03 -4.58 8.99
N LYS A 59 5.66 -4.20 7.88
CA LYS A 59 7.12 -4.20 7.73
C LYS A 59 7.79 -3.27 8.76
N ILE A 60 7.34 -2.03 8.88
CA ILE A 60 7.92 -1.05 9.80
C ILE A 60 7.68 -1.46 11.26
N ASN A 61 6.51 -1.98 11.61
CA ASN A 61 6.24 -2.46 12.96
C ASN A 61 7.12 -3.66 13.33
N LYS A 62 7.37 -4.60 12.41
CA LYS A 62 8.32 -5.71 12.64
C LYS A 62 9.72 -5.19 12.93
N LEU A 63 10.16 -4.12 12.28
CA LEU A 63 11.47 -3.49 12.52
C LEU A 63 11.56 -2.77 13.86
N ARG A 64 10.43 -2.41 14.49
CA ARG A 64 10.39 -1.76 15.83
C ARG A 64 10.36 -2.75 16.99
N ILE A 65 10.18 -4.04 16.73
CA ILE A 65 10.05 -5.09 17.77
C ILE A 65 11.41 -5.79 18.04
N TYR A 66 12.46 -5.41 17.31
CA TYR A 66 13.87 -5.75 17.60
C TYR A 66 14.62 -4.49 18.03
#